data_AF-W1DJY4-F1
#
_entry.id   AF-W1DJY4-F1
#
_cell.length_a   1.000
_cell.length_b   1.000
_cell.length_c   1.000
_cell.angle_alpha   90.00
_cell.angle_beta   90.00
_cell.angle_gamma   90.00
#
_symmetry.space_group_name_H-M   'P 1'
#
loop_
_entity.id
_entity.type
_entity.pdbx_description
1 polymer ?
#
loop_
_entity_poly.entity_id
_entity_poly.type
_entity_poly.pdbx_seq_one_letter_code
_entity_poly.pdbx_strand_id
1 'polypeptide(L)'
;MVAPQQEQLIARRLGRIELGLHATAAYLTRQGLPTTLDDLASHALIGFDSATPLVRRALQAYPRFQREAFAMRTDSDLAQLSLIRAGAGIGICQVPLADGIIPLQRVLAADFFSVS
;
A
#
# COMPACT_ATOMS: atom_id res chain seq x y z
N MET A 1 -5.72 -7.23 -11.73
CA MET A 1 -5.42 -8.32 -12.68
C MET A 1 -6.67 -9.20 -12.77
N VAL A 2 -7.13 -9.53 -13.97
CA VAL A 2 -8.28 -10.43 -14.22
C VAL A 2 -7.71 -11.75 -14.74
N ALA A 3 -8.28 -12.88 -14.32
CA ALA A 3 -7.87 -14.16 -14.87
C ALA A 3 -8.17 -14.17 -16.37
N PRO A 4 -7.21 -14.53 -17.24
CA PRO A 4 -7.46 -14.60 -18.68
C PRO A 4 -8.63 -15.57 -18.94
N GLN A 5 -9.63 -15.12 -19.71
CA GLN A 5 -10.84 -15.90 -20.02
C GLN A 5 -10.72 -16.71 -21.32
N GLN A 6 -9.63 -16.55 -22.08
CA GLN A 6 -9.42 -17.28 -23.34
C GLN A 6 -8.97 -18.72 -23.06
N GLU A 7 -9.66 -19.70 -23.65
CA GLU A 7 -9.48 -21.13 -23.39
C GLU A 7 -8.07 -21.67 -23.69
N GLN A 8 -7.27 -20.96 -24.52
CA GLN A 8 -5.91 -21.37 -24.89
C GLN A 8 -4.79 -20.74 -24.04
N LEU A 9 -5.12 -20.01 -22.96
CA LEU A 9 -4.12 -19.40 -22.08
C LEU A 9 -3.91 -20.23 -20.82
N ILE A 10 -2.70 -20.78 -20.66
CA ILE A 10 -2.28 -21.46 -19.43
C ILE A 10 -1.82 -20.40 -18.42
N ALA A 11 -2.62 -20.17 -17.38
CA ALA A 11 -2.22 -19.35 -16.23
C ALA A 11 -1.66 -20.25 -15.11
N ARG A 12 -0.42 -19.98 -14.67
CA ARG A 12 0.17 -20.65 -13.50
C ARG A 12 0.35 -19.66 -12.37
N ARG A 13 -0.20 -19.97 -11.19
CA ARG A 13 0.01 -19.18 -9.98
C ARG A 13 1.46 -19.32 -9.51
N LEU A 14 2.20 -18.22 -9.47
CA LEU A 14 3.61 -18.21 -9.05
C LEU A 14 3.81 -17.99 -7.55
N GLY A 15 2.81 -17.44 -6.86
CA GLY A 15 2.88 -17.21 -5.43
C GLY A 15 1.83 -16.23 -4.92
N ARG A 16 1.96 -15.84 -3.65
CA ARG A 16 1.27 -14.70 -3.05
C ARG A 16 2.33 -13.65 -2.68
N ILE A 17 1.99 -12.38 -2.86
CA ILE A 17 2.83 -11.27 -2.39
C ILE A 17 2.02 -10.52 -1.35
N GLU A 18 2.59 -10.40 -0.16
CA GLU A 18 1.98 -9.67 0.94
C GLU A 18 2.09 -8.16 0.70
N LEU A 19 1.02 -7.44 1.05
CA LEU A 19 0.96 -5.98 1.03
C LEU A 19 0.94 -5.46 2.46
N GLY A 20 1.54 -4.29 2.68
CA GLY A 20 1.47 -3.59 3.96
C GLY A 20 1.57 -2.08 3.79
N LEU A 21 1.22 -1.34 4.84
CA LEU A 21 1.47 0.09 4.92
C LEU A 21 2.91 0.35 5.32
N HIS A 22 3.54 1.27 4.63
CA HIS A 22 4.95 1.59 4.81
C HIS A 22 5.19 3.09 4.73
N ALA A 23 6.20 3.54 5.47
CA ALA A 23 6.74 4.89 5.40
C ALA A 23 8.25 4.87 5.68
N THR A 24 8.93 5.97 5.36
CA THR A 24 10.33 6.12 5.76
C THR A 24 10.44 6.44 7.25
N ALA A 25 11.55 6.05 7.88
CA ALA A 25 11.85 6.43 9.26
C ALA A 25 11.81 7.95 9.44
N ALA A 26 12.34 8.72 8.48
CA ALA A 26 12.33 10.18 8.52
C ALA A 26 10.93 10.80 8.54
N TYR A 27 9.97 10.19 7.83
CA TYR A 27 8.57 10.61 7.92
C TYR A 27 7.99 10.32 9.31
N LEU A 28 8.20 9.11 9.83
CA LEU A 28 7.67 8.68 11.13
C LEU A 28 8.29 9.44 12.30
N THR A 29 9.57 9.82 12.23
CA THR A 29 10.19 10.70 13.23
C THR A 29 9.53 12.08 13.26
N ARG A 30 9.08 12.59 12.11
CA ARG A 30 8.46 13.93 12.01
C ARG A 30 6.98 13.93 12.37
N GLN A 31 6.24 12.90 11.99
CA GLN A 31 4.78 12.84 12.10
C GLN A 31 4.26 11.88 13.18
N GLY A 32 5.16 11.10 13.81
CA GLY A 32 4.79 10.05 14.75
C GLY A 32 4.59 8.68 14.07
N LEU A 33 4.66 7.62 14.87
CA LEU A 33 4.35 6.26 14.47
C LEU A 33 2.86 5.99 14.73
N PRO A 34 2.05 5.65 13.71
CA PRO A 34 0.68 5.25 13.95
C PRO A 34 0.66 3.90 14.68
N THR A 35 -0.12 3.84 15.75
CA THR A 35 -0.33 2.66 16.58
C THR A 35 -1.70 2.04 16.34
N THR A 36 -2.63 2.83 15.83
CA THR A 36 -3.99 2.40 15.45
C THR A 36 -4.32 2.85 14.03
N LEU A 37 -5.35 2.23 13.44
CA LEU A 37 -5.90 2.68 12.16
C LEU A 37 -6.47 4.11 12.23
N ASP A 38 -6.90 4.56 13.40
CA ASP A 38 -7.47 5.89 13.61
C ASP A 38 -6.39 6.98 13.51
N ASP A 39 -5.16 6.66 13.91
CA ASP A 39 -4.00 7.57 13.81
C ASP A 39 -3.70 7.96 12.36
N LEU A 40 -4.06 7.09 11.38
CA LEU A 40 -3.85 7.36 9.96
C LEU A 40 -4.56 8.61 9.46
N ALA A 41 -5.63 9.06 10.13
CA ALA A 41 -6.34 10.29 9.78
C ALA A 41 -5.46 11.55 9.96
N SER A 42 -4.42 11.47 10.79
CA SER A 42 -3.45 12.55 11.02
C SER A 42 -2.23 12.49 10.08
N HIS A 43 -2.16 11.48 9.22
CA HIS A 43 -1.03 11.26 8.33
C HIS A 43 -1.36 11.55 6.87
N ALA A 44 -0.35 11.95 6.10
CA ALA A 44 -0.45 12.00 4.66
C ALA A 44 -0.49 10.57 4.11
N LEU A 45 -1.65 10.16 3.59
CA LEU A 45 -1.81 8.86 2.92
C LEU A 45 -1.53 9.00 1.42
N ILE A 46 -0.71 8.09 0.89
CA ILE A 46 -0.39 8.00 -0.54
C ILE A 46 -1.22 6.86 -1.13
N GLY A 47 -2.18 7.21 -1.99
CA GLY A 47 -3.14 6.29 -2.57
C GLY A 47 -3.03 6.14 -4.08
N PHE A 48 -3.90 5.28 -4.61
CA PHE A 48 -4.04 5.04 -6.03
C PHE A 48 -5.12 5.93 -6.63
N ASP A 49 -4.83 6.58 -7.76
CA ASP A 49 -5.83 7.36 -8.50
C ASP A 49 -6.87 6.43 -9.17
N SER A 50 -6.42 5.27 -9.64
CA SER A 50 -7.27 4.15 -10.05
C SER A 50 -6.87 2.91 -9.26
N ALA A 51 -7.48 2.69 -8.08
CA ALA A 51 -7.20 1.50 -7.30
C ALA A 51 -7.40 0.25 -8.18
N THR A 52 -6.32 -0.53 -8.37
CA THR A 52 -6.40 -1.82 -9.05
C THR A 52 -7.45 -2.69 -8.35
N PRO A 53 -8.13 -3.62 -9.04
CA PRO A 53 -9.16 -4.46 -8.40
C PRO A 53 -8.67 -5.18 -7.13
N LEU A 54 -7.37 -5.47 -7.03
CA LEU A 54 -6.73 -6.07 -5.87
C LEU A 54 -6.67 -5.09 -4.68
N VAL A 55 -6.16 -3.88 -4.90
CA VAL A 55 -6.10 -2.84 -3.87
C VAL A 55 -7.50 -2.44 -3.44
N ARG A 56 -8.43 -2.31 -4.39
CA ARG A 56 -9.83 -1.98 -4.08
C ARG A 56 -10.50 -3.06 -3.23
N ARG A 57 -10.25 -4.34 -3.49
CA ARG A 57 -10.71 -5.46 -2.64
C ARG A 57 -10.04 -5.48 -1.27
N ALA A 58 -8.73 -5.22 -1.20
CA ALA A 58 -8.03 -5.14 0.08
C ALA A 58 -8.56 -3.99 0.94
N LEU A 59 -8.89 -2.86 0.33
CA LEU A 59 -9.43 -1.67 0.99
C LEU A 59 -10.95 -1.73 1.28
N GLN A 60 -11.70 -2.66 0.66
CA GLN A 60 -13.14 -2.82 0.92
C GLN A 60 -13.44 -3.17 2.39
N ALA A 61 -12.51 -3.86 3.06
CA ALA A 61 -12.62 -4.17 4.48
C ALA A 61 -12.32 -2.96 5.40
N TYR A 62 -11.78 -1.87 4.84
CA TYR A 62 -11.34 -0.70 5.58
C TYR A 62 -12.03 0.57 5.05
N PRO A 63 -13.27 0.85 5.48
CA PRO A 63 -14.10 1.94 4.97
C PRO A 63 -13.51 3.35 5.14
N ARG A 64 -12.38 3.49 5.85
CA ARG A 64 -11.65 4.74 6.06
C ARG A 64 -10.63 5.07 4.96
N PHE A 65 -10.24 4.11 4.13
CA PHE A 65 -9.40 4.37 2.94
C PHE A 65 -10.26 4.80 1.74
N GLN A 66 -11.14 5.78 1.96
CA GLN A 66 -11.90 6.40 0.87
C GLN A 66 -10.98 7.32 0.07
N ARG A 67 -11.39 7.60 -1.17
CA ARG A 67 -10.60 8.36 -2.16
C ARG A 67 -10.16 9.73 -1.64
N GLU A 68 -10.94 10.28 -0.71
CA GLU A 68 -10.80 11.59 -0.08
C GLU A 68 -9.75 11.60 1.05
N ALA A 69 -9.38 10.44 1.59
CA ALA A 69 -8.38 10.32 2.66
C ALA A 69 -6.93 10.39 2.15
N PHE A 70 -6.72 10.35 0.83
CA PHE A 70 -5.37 10.34 0.24
C PHE A 70 -4.88 11.75 -0.11
N ALA A 71 -3.82 12.17 0.57
CA ALA A 71 -3.15 13.46 0.34
C ALA A 71 -2.45 13.52 -1.04
N MET A 72 -2.01 12.37 -1.56
CA MET A 72 -1.41 12.24 -2.90
C MET A 72 -1.93 10.99 -3.59
N ARG A 73 -2.09 11.07 -4.92
CA ARG A 73 -2.60 9.98 -5.75
C ARG A 73 -1.79 9.84 -7.03
N THR A 74 -1.58 8.60 -7.46
CA THR A 74 -0.94 8.26 -8.74
C THR A 74 -1.54 6.96 -9.30
N ASP A 75 -1.45 6.79 -10.61
CA ASP A 75 -1.83 5.59 -11.35
C ASP A 75 -0.64 4.63 -11.58
N SER A 76 0.55 4.96 -11.08
CA SER A 76 1.78 4.18 -11.21
C SER A 76 2.27 3.66 -9.87
N ASP A 77 2.39 2.33 -9.75
CA ASP A 77 2.97 1.65 -8.59
C ASP A 77 4.40 2.17 -8.28
N LEU A 78 5.18 2.45 -9.33
CA LEU A 78 6.56 2.97 -9.20
C LEU A 78 6.58 4.40 -8.68
N ALA A 79 5.66 5.25 -9.15
CA ALA A 79 5.55 6.62 -8.68
C ALA A 79 5.12 6.64 -7.20
N GLN A 80 4.19 5.76 -6.81
CA GLN A 80 3.79 5.62 -5.41
C GLN A 80 4.96 5.18 -4.52
N LEU A 81 5.68 4.13 -4.92
CA LEU A 81 6.84 3.66 -4.17
C LEU A 81 7.90 4.76 -4.04
N SER A 82 8.09 5.56 -5.08
CA SER A 82 9.00 6.70 -5.07
C SER A 82 8.54 7.80 -4.11
N LEU A 83 7.25 8.12 -4.06
CA LEU A 83 6.67 9.08 -3.10
C LEU A 83 6.83 8.61 -1.65
N ILE A 84 6.61 7.32 -1.38
CA ILE A 84 6.83 6.74 -0.06
C ILE A 84 8.31 6.88 0.31
N ARG A 85 9.23 6.50 -0.59
CA ARG A 85 10.69 6.58 -0.39
C ARG A 85 11.20 8.01 -0.26
N ALA A 86 10.53 8.98 -0.88
CA ALA A 86 10.80 10.41 -0.69
C ALA A 86 10.30 10.93 0.68
N GLY A 87 9.62 10.11 1.48
CA GLY A 87 9.10 10.50 2.79
C GLY A 87 7.89 11.43 2.72
N ALA A 88 7.12 11.33 1.62
CA ALA A 88 5.94 12.17 1.40
C ALA A 88 4.72 11.70 2.22
N GLY A 89 4.72 10.46 2.72
CA GLY A 89 3.57 9.91 3.45
C GLY A 89 3.69 8.42 3.74
N ILE A 90 2.57 7.86 4.22
CA ILE A 90 2.35 6.43 4.39
C ILE A 90 1.62 5.90 3.14
N GLY A 91 2.10 4.81 2.56
CA GLY A 91 1.45 4.18 1.41
C GLY A 91 1.52 2.66 1.45
N ILE A 92 0.71 2.01 0.62
CA ILE A 92 0.71 0.55 0.48
C ILE A 92 1.84 0.15 -0.46
N CYS A 93 2.65 -0.83 -0.06
CA CYS A 93 3.56 -1.51 -0.98
C CYS A 93 3.70 -2.99 -0.65
N GLN A 94 4.27 -3.74 -1.59
CA GLN A 94 4.62 -5.14 -1.40
C GLN A 94 5.74 -5.23 -0.35
N VAL A 95 5.59 -6.13 0.63
CA VAL A 95 6.56 -6.28 1.73
C VAL A 95 8.00 -6.52 1.22
N PRO A 96 8.24 -7.35 0.18
CA PRO A 96 9.59 -7.52 -0.35
C PRO A 96 10.22 -6.25 -0.94
N LEU A 97 9.41 -5.25 -1.33
CA LEU A 97 9.91 -3.98 -1.84
C LEU A 97 10.29 -3.00 -0.73
N ALA A 98 10.00 -3.30 0.54
CA ALA A 98 10.34 -2.45 1.67
C ALA A 98 11.86 -2.41 1.92
N ASP A 99 12.56 -3.52 1.69
CA ASP A 99 14.00 -3.69 1.97
C ASP A 99 14.93 -3.18 0.84
N GLY A 100 14.47 -2.21 0.05
CA GLY A 100 15.29 -1.59 -1.01
C GLY A 100 16.30 -0.56 -0.49
N ILE A 101 17.02 0.10 -1.41
CA ILE A 101 18.10 1.08 -1.12
C ILE A 101 17.72 2.11 -0.05
N ILE A 102 16.48 2.60 -0.11
CA ILE A 102 15.87 3.42 0.96
C ILE A 102 14.92 2.49 1.75
N PRO A 103 15.33 1.91 2.88
CA PRO A 103 14.49 0.97 3.59
C PRO A 103 13.21 1.65 4.08
N LEU A 104 12.10 0.93 3.98
CA LEU A 104 10.79 1.38 4.45
C LEU A 104 10.40 0.62 5.70
N GLN A 105 9.84 1.32 6.69
CA GLN A 105 9.31 0.70 7.89
C GLN A 105 7.85 0.35 7.68
N ARG A 106 7.50 -0.90 7.99
CA ARG A 106 6.12 -1.37 8.04
C ARG A 106 5.43 -0.78 9.26
N VAL A 107 4.22 -0.26 9.06
CA VAL A 107 3.36 0.25 10.13
C VAL A 107 2.08 -0.56 10.19
N LEU A 108 1.45 -0.62 11.38
CA LEU A 108 0.19 -1.34 11.59
C LEU A 108 0.23 -2.79 11.08
N ALA A 109 1.36 -3.48 11.29
CA ALA A 109 1.58 -4.82 10.73
C ALA A 109 0.52 -5.84 11.21
N ALA A 110 -0.02 -5.65 12.43
CA ALA A 110 -1.07 -6.48 12.99
C ALA A 110 -2.46 -6.22 12.40
N ASP A 111 -2.66 -5.11 11.65
CA ASP A 111 -3.96 -4.76 11.10
C ASP A 111 -4.12 -5.18 9.64
N PHE A 112 -3.01 -5.50 8.96
CA PHE A 112 -2.97 -5.89 7.54
C PHE A 112 -2.32 -7.26 7.39
N PHE A 113 -3.12 -8.32 7.60
CA PHE A 113 -2.71 -9.71 7.34
C PHE A 113 -3.10 -10.14 5.91
N SER A 114 -2.26 -10.97 5.29
CA SER A 114 -2.44 -11.50 3.94
C SER A 114 -3.86 -12.02 3.69
N VAL A 115 -4.53 -11.47 2.68
CA VAL A 115 -5.82 -12.00 2.18
C VAL A 115 -5.59 -13.44 1.71
N SER A 116 -6.30 -14.38 2.36
CA SER A 116 -6.29 -15.81 2.02
C SER A 116 -6.90 -16.07 0.64
#